data_AF-A0A2E8R1A9-F1
#
_entry.id   AF-A0A2E8R1A9-F1
#
_cell.length_a   1.000
_cell.length_b   1.000
_cell.length_c   1.000
_cell.angle_alpha   90.00
_cell.angle_beta   90.00
_cell.angle_gamma   90.00
#
_symmetry.space_group_name_H-M   'P 1'
#
loop_
_entity.id
_entity.type
_entity.pdbx_description
1 polymer ?
#
loop_
_entity_poly.entity_id
_entity_poly.type
_entity_poly.pdbx_seq_one_letter_code
_entity_poly.pdbx_strand_id
1 'polypeptide(L)'
;MKTDPSNPAVWHGTTILSVRKGGTVVIAGDGQVTLGQTVIKSNARKVRRLGSGGDIIAGFAGATADAFTLFERLEGKLEQHPGQLMRACVELAKDWRTDRYLRRLEAMMAVTDADVSLVLTGTGDVLEPEDGLIAIGSGGNYALAAARALVEMDGLDAEQVARKAMAIAADICVYTNSSLVLEKIPE
;
A
#
# COMPACT_ATOMS: atom_id res chain seq x y z
N MET A 1 14.14 -11.22 -14.66
CA MET A 1 14.44 -10.21 -15.70
C MET A 1 14.68 -8.92 -14.95
N LYS A 2 15.91 -8.42 -14.86
CA LYS A 2 16.22 -7.19 -14.12
C LYS A 2 15.58 -6.03 -14.89
N THR A 3 14.77 -5.22 -14.23
CA THR A 3 14.15 -4.03 -14.81
C THR A 3 15.26 -3.04 -15.16
N ASP A 4 15.52 -2.87 -16.46
CA ASP A 4 16.40 -1.82 -16.96
C ASP A 4 15.67 -0.47 -16.81
N PRO A 5 16.16 0.46 -15.98
CA PRO A 5 15.52 1.76 -15.77
C PRO A 5 15.51 2.65 -17.03
N SER A 6 16.27 2.28 -18.07
CA SER A 6 16.24 2.94 -19.38
C SER A 6 15.15 2.39 -20.33
N ASN A 7 14.42 1.34 -19.93
CA ASN A 7 13.33 0.81 -20.73
C ASN A 7 12.12 1.78 -20.71
N PRO A 8 11.72 2.36 -21.86
CA PRO A 8 10.65 3.36 -21.93
C PRO A 8 9.26 2.82 -21.54
N ALA A 9 9.11 1.50 -21.33
CA ALA A 9 7.86 0.86 -20.95
C ALA A 9 7.69 0.60 -19.43
N VAL A 10 8.64 1.00 -18.57
CA VAL A 10 8.54 0.74 -17.12
C VAL A 10 7.54 1.71 -16.48
N TRP A 11 6.56 1.16 -15.78
CA TRP A 11 5.63 1.92 -14.95
C TRP A 11 6.17 2.03 -13.54
N HIS A 12 6.34 3.25 -13.05
CA HIS A 12 6.62 3.51 -11.65
C HIS A 12 5.31 3.87 -10.94
N GLY A 13 4.97 3.05 -9.95
CA GLY A 13 3.79 3.21 -9.12
C GLY A 13 4.00 4.21 -8.00
N THR A 14 2.89 4.64 -7.41
CA THR A 14 2.85 5.44 -6.19
C THR A 14 3.54 4.72 -5.03
N THR A 15 4.05 5.49 -4.09
CA THR A 15 4.51 5.04 -2.79
C THR A 15 3.34 5.00 -1.82
N ILE A 16 3.22 3.89 -1.09
CA ILE A 16 2.19 3.71 -0.06
C ILE A 16 2.89 3.28 1.23
N LEU A 17 2.47 3.88 2.33
CA LEU A 17 2.97 3.63 3.67
C LEU A 17 1.79 3.38 4.62
N SER A 18 1.80 2.27 5.34
CA SER A 18 0.96 2.04 6.50
C SER A 18 1.76 2.21 7.79
N VAL A 19 1.15 2.88 8.77
CA VAL A 19 1.70 3.09 10.11
C VAL A 19 0.64 2.70 11.13
N ARG A 20 0.97 1.72 11.98
CA ARG A 20 0.21 1.37 13.19
C ARG A 20 0.94 1.92 14.41
N LYS A 21 0.32 2.85 15.14
CA LYS A 21 0.90 3.43 16.38
C LYS A 21 -0.21 3.87 17.33
N GLY A 22 -0.09 3.48 18.61
CA GLY A 22 -0.99 3.93 19.68
C GLY A 22 -2.47 3.64 19.40
N GLY A 23 -2.79 2.40 19.01
CA GLY A 23 -4.16 1.99 18.68
C GLY A 23 -4.72 2.55 17.36
N THR A 24 -4.03 3.48 16.72
CA THR A 24 -4.44 4.08 15.44
C THR A 24 -3.70 3.45 14.27
N VAL A 25 -4.43 3.24 13.16
CA VAL A 25 -3.84 2.81 11.88
C VAL A 25 -4.05 3.87 10.82
N VAL A 26 -2.99 4.18 10.10
CA VAL A 26 -3.00 5.12 8.97
C VAL A 26 -2.43 4.42 7.76
N ILE A 27 -3.06 4.61 6.59
CA ILE A 27 -2.43 4.35 5.30
C ILE A 27 -2.37 5.65 4.52
N ALA A 28 -1.17 6.01 4.09
CA ALA A 28 -0.91 7.16 3.25
C ALA A 28 -0.35 6.71 1.90
N GLY A 29 -0.67 7.44 0.84
CA GLY A 29 -0.13 7.20 -0.50
C GLY A 29 0.04 8.48 -1.28
N ASP A 30 1.12 8.58 -2.04
CA ASP A 30 1.32 9.72 -2.95
C ASP A 30 0.51 9.56 -4.25
N GLY A 31 0.53 10.60 -5.08
CA GLY A 31 -0.25 10.67 -6.31
C GLY A 31 0.52 10.45 -7.60
N GLN A 32 1.84 10.26 -7.56
CA GLN A 32 2.66 10.22 -8.77
C GLN A 32 2.53 8.88 -9.51
N VAL A 33 2.27 8.97 -10.81
CA VAL A 33 2.35 7.86 -11.76
C VAL A 33 3.30 8.28 -12.88
N THR A 34 4.37 7.53 -13.03
CA THR A 34 5.44 7.83 -14.01
C THR A 34 5.55 6.69 -15.02
N LEU A 35 5.62 7.03 -16.31
CA LEU A 35 5.91 6.10 -17.39
C LEU A 35 7.31 6.41 -17.92
N GLY A 36 8.25 5.49 -17.70
CA GLY A 36 9.67 5.74 -17.93
C GLY A 36 10.13 6.94 -17.12
N GLN A 37 10.48 8.03 -17.81
CA GLN A 37 10.98 9.28 -17.20
C GLN A 37 9.94 10.41 -17.21
N THR A 38 8.69 10.14 -17.59
CA THR A 38 7.65 11.15 -17.74
C THR A 38 6.54 10.96 -16.71
N VAL A 39 6.24 12.01 -15.94
CA VAL A 39 5.08 12.02 -15.03
C VAL A 39 3.80 12.13 -15.84
N ILE A 40 2.95 11.10 -15.79
CA ILE A 40 1.67 11.04 -16.51
C ILE A 40 0.53 11.62 -15.67
N LYS A 41 0.58 11.39 -14.35
CA LYS A 41 -0.45 11.84 -13.40
C LYS A 41 0.22 12.13 -12.06
N SER A 42 -0.16 13.23 -11.41
CA SER A 42 0.41 13.65 -10.13
C SER A 42 -0.53 13.49 -8.94
N ASN A 43 -1.79 13.12 -9.16
CA ASN A 43 -2.84 13.07 -8.15
C ASN A 43 -3.63 11.74 -8.16
N ALA A 44 -2.95 10.63 -8.45
CA ALA A 44 -3.56 9.30 -8.33
C ALA A 44 -4.03 9.06 -6.88
N ARG A 45 -5.13 8.34 -6.73
CA ARG A 45 -5.63 7.91 -5.42
C ARG A 45 -5.67 6.39 -5.42
N LYS A 46 -4.68 5.76 -4.78
CA LYS A 46 -4.55 4.30 -4.70
C LYS A 46 -4.71 3.74 -3.29
N VAL A 47 -5.12 4.59 -2.36
CA VAL A 47 -5.57 4.21 -1.03
C VAL A 47 -7.09 4.30 -1.04
N ARG A 48 -7.77 3.25 -0.54
CA ARG A 48 -9.23 3.16 -0.54
C ARG A 48 -9.71 2.43 0.71
N ARG A 49 -10.88 2.83 1.21
CA ARG A 49 -11.61 2.08 2.24
C ARG A 49 -12.42 0.95 1.61
N LEU A 50 -12.42 -0.20 2.27
CA LEU A 50 -13.14 -1.41 1.88
C LEU A 50 -14.03 -1.90 3.04
N GLY A 51 -14.93 -2.83 2.72
CA GLY A 51 -15.89 -3.37 3.68
C GLY A 51 -17.09 -2.44 3.91
N SER A 52 -18.19 -3.02 4.38
CA SER A 52 -19.49 -2.33 4.49
C SER A 52 -19.46 -1.12 5.45
N GLY A 53 -18.57 -1.10 6.44
CA GLY A 53 -18.38 0.02 7.38
C GLY A 53 -17.19 0.93 7.05
N GLY A 54 -16.41 0.65 6.00
CA GLY A 54 -15.20 1.39 5.67
C GLY A 54 -14.08 1.27 6.73
N ASP A 55 -14.11 0.18 7.48
CA ASP A 55 -13.27 -0.21 8.61
C ASP A 55 -11.96 -0.89 8.17
N ILE A 56 -11.83 -1.19 6.88
CA ILE A 56 -10.60 -1.71 6.26
C ILE A 56 -10.04 -0.65 5.33
N ILE A 57 -8.73 -0.44 5.37
CA ILE A 57 -8.02 0.40 4.39
C ILE A 57 -7.09 -0.49 3.56
N ALA A 58 -7.11 -0.31 2.25
CA ALA A 58 -6.21 -0.97 1.33
C ALA A 58 -5.46 0.04 0.45
N GLY A 59 -4.21 -0.28 0.14
CA GLY A 59 -3.34 0.47 -0.74
C GLY A 59 -2.68 -0.44 -1.77
N PHE A 60 -2.60 -0.02 -3.03
CA PHE A 60 -2.00 -0.81 -4.10
C PHE A 60 -0.92 -0.04 -4.89
N ALA A 61 0.28 -0.62 -5.00
CA ALA A 61 1.43 0.00 -5.67
C ALA A 61 1.72 -0.56 -7.07
N GLY A 62 0.67 -0.72 -7.89
CA GLY A 62 0.77 -1.21 -9.27
C GLY A 62 -0.11 -0.44 -10.25
N ALA A 63 -0.46 -1.04 -11.40
CA ALA A 63 -1.34 -0.39 -12.36
C ALA A 63 -2.76 -0.21 -11.81
N THR A 64 -3.44 0.87 -12.20
CA THR A 64 -4.76 1.22 -11.66
C THR A 64 -5.82 0.17 -11.96
N ALA A 65 -5.80 -0.46 -13.13
CA ALA A 65 -6.77 -1.50 -13.50
C ALA A 65 -6.64 -2.75 -12.60
N ASP A 66 -5.41 -3.20 -12.35
CA ASP A 66 -5.13 -4.34 -11.46
C ASP A 66 -5.57 -4.04 -10.02
N ALA A 67 -5.38 -2.79 -9.57
CA ALA A 67 -5.84 -2.33 -8.26
C ALA A 67 -7.35 -2.53 -8.09
N PHE A 68 -8.14 -2.07 -9.07
CA PHE A 68 -9.60 -2.21 -9.03
C PHE A 68 -10.03 -3.68 -8.99
N THR A 69 -9.44 -4.53 -9.84
CA THR A 69 -9.75 -5.95 -9.84
C THR A 69 -9.43 -6.63 -8.50
N LEU A 70 -8.28 -6.31 -7.89
CA LEU A 70 -7.88 -6.91 -6.61
C LEU A 70 -8.74 -6.39 -5.44
N PHE A 71 -9.12 -5.11 -5.44
CA PHE A 71 -10.03 -4.56 -4.44
C PHE A 71 -11.42 -5.18 -4.52
N GLU A 72 -11.99 -5.32 -5.72
CA GLU A 72 -13.31 -5.98 -5.90
C GLU A 72 -13.26 -7.44 -5.45
N ARG A 73 -12.19 -8.17 -5.77
CA ARG A 73 -12.01 -9.55 -5.29
C ARG A 73 -11.86 -9.60 -3.78
N LEU A 74 -11.13 -8.66 -3.17
CA LEU A 74 -11.00 -8.57 -1.72
C LEU A 74 -12.34 -8.29 -1.05
N GLU A 75 -13.13 -7.35 -1.56
CA GLU A 75 -14.49 -7.07 -1.07
C GLU A 75 -15.35 -8.34 -1.06
N GLY A 76 -15.35 -9.11 -2.16
CA GLY A 76 -16.05 -10.39 -2.20
C GLY A 76 -15.56 -11.41 -1.16
N LYS A 77 -14.26 -11.45 -0.84
CA LYS A 77 -13.72 -12.31 0.24
C LYS A 77 -14.12 -11.81 1.63
N LEU A 78 -14.17 -10.51 1.83
CA LEU A 78 -14.61 -9.89 3.09
C LEU A 78 -16.09 -10.16 3.36
N GLU A 79 -16.94 -10.13 2.33
CA GLU A 79 -18.35 -10.52 2.44
C GLU A 79 -18.52 -12.00 2.82
N GLN A 80 -17.68 -12.89 2.28
CA GLN A 80 -17.69 -14.32 2.59
C GLN A 80 -17.13 -14.63 3.99
N HIS A 81 -16.25 -13.78 4.50
CA HIS A 81 -15.57 -13.95 5.78
C HIS A 81 -15.66 -12.67 6.65
N PRO A 82 -16.86 -12.29 7.12
CA PRO A 82 -17.04 -11.06 7.90
C PRO A 82 -16.17 -11.05 9.16
N GLY A 83 -15.49 -9.92 9.40
CA GLY A 83 -14.62 -9.72 10.57
C GLY A 83 -13.34 -10.56 10.59
N GLN A 84 -12.99 -11.23 9.49
CA GLN A 84 -11.80 -12.09 9.41
C GLN A 84 -10.87 -11.61 8.29
N LEU A 85 -10.25 -10.43 8.47
CA LEU A 85 -9.40 -9.82 7.45
C LEU A 85 -8.25 -10.76 7.03
N MET A 86 -7.54 -11.33 7.99
CA MET A 86 -6.45 -12.29 7.73
C MET A 86 -6.91 -13.44 6.83
N ARG A 87 -8.08 -14.02 7.11
CA ARG A 87 -8.63 -15.12 6.30
C ARG A 87 -9.01 -14.65 4.90
N ALA A 88 -9.67 -13.50 4.77
CA ALA A 88 -10.03 -12.93 3.48
C ALA A 88 -8.79 -12.66 2.61
N CYS A 89 -7.72 -12.13 3.22
CA CYS A 89 -6.43 -11.89 2.56
C CYS A 89 -5.75 -13.19 2.12
N VAL A 90 -5.76 -14.24 2.95
CA VAL A 90 -5.22 -15.56 2.58
C VAL A 90 -5.99 -16.18 1.41
N GLU A 91 -7.32 -16.11 1.41
CA GLU A 91 -8.12 -16.61 0.29
C GLU A 91 -7.90 -15.80 -0.99
N LEU A 92 -7.76 -14.48 -0.89
CA LEU A 92 -7.38 -13.65 -2.03
C LEU A 92 -5.99 -14.01 -2.57
N ALA A 93 -5.00 -14.22 -1.70
CA ALA A 93 -3.64 -14.56 -2.12
C ALA A 93 -3.59 -15.90 -2.88
N LYS A 94 -4.40 -16.88 -2.47
CA LYS A 94 -4.57 -18.15 -3.21
C LYS A 94 -5.16 -17.92 -4.61
N ASP A 95 -6.20 -17.11 -4.71
CA ASP A 95 -6.84 -16.78 -5.98
C ASP A 95 -5.90 -15.98 -6.89
N TRP A 96 -5.15 -15.03 -6.32
CA TRP A 96 -4.18 -14.20 -7.05
C TRP A 96 -3.05 -15.07 -7.64
N ARG A 97 -2.48 -15.99 -6.84
CA ARG A 97 -1.41 -16.89 -7.28
C ARG A 97 -1.84 -17.83 -8.42
N THR A 98 -3.10 -18.27 -8.41
CA THR A 98 -3.62 -19.23 -9.39
C THR A 98 -4.13 -18.57 -10.66
N ASP A 99 -4.52 -17.29 -10.59
CA ASP A 99 -4.94 -16.51 -11.75
C ASP A 99 -3.82 -16.32 -12.77
N ARG A 100 -4.08 -16.72 -14.03
CA ARG A 100 -3.09 -16.71 -15.11
C ARG A 100 -2.51 -15.32 -15.38
N TYR A 101 -3.32 -14.28 -15.22
CA TYR A 101 -2.94 -12.89 -15.50
C TYR A 101 -2.34 -12.24 -14.25
N LEU A 102 -3.04 -12.31 -13.11
CA LEU A 102 -2.66 -11.55 -11.92
C LEU A 102 -1.36 -12.06 -11.27
N ARG A 103 -1.04 -13.36 -11.36
CA ARG A 103 0.20 -13.92 -10.77
C ARG A 103 1.51 -13.37 -11.35
N ARG A 104 1.45 -12.66 -12.48
CA ARG A 104 2.61 -12.03 -13.14
C ARG A 104 2.80 -10.58 -12.73
N LEU A 105 1.90 -10.04 -11.91
CA LEU A 105 2.02 -8.68 -11.40
C LEU A 105 3.17 -8.63 -10.40
N GLU A 106 4.09 -7.69 -10.61
CA GLU A 106 5.16 -7.37 -9.67
C GLU A 106 4.67 -6.43 -8.54
N ALA A 107 3.38 -6.10 -8.53
CA ALA A 107 2.77 -5.20 -7.57
C ALA A 107 2.48 -5.89 -6.23
N MET A 108 2.50 -5.08 -5.17
CA MET A 108 2.11 -5.47 -3.82
C MET A 108 0.87 -4.70 -3.39
N MET A 109 0.11 -5.28 -2.46
CA MET A 109 -1.05 -4.65 -1.83
C MET A 109 -0.86 -4.61 -0.31
N ALA A 110 -1.02 -3.44 0.30
CA ALA A 110 -1.10 -3.27 1.74
C ALA A 110 -2.56 -3.23 2.17
N VAL A 111 -2.95 -3.97 3.20
CA VAL A 111 -4.34 -4.04 3.68
C VAL A 111 -4.33 -4.06 5.20
N THR A 112 -5.15 -3.23 5.83
CA THR A 112 -5.18 -3.10 7.30
C THR A 112 -6.59 -2.92 7.83
N ASP A 113 -6.87 -3.48 9.00
CA ASP A 113 -7.99 -3.11 9.86
C ASP A 113 -7.46 -2.60 11.22
N ALA A 114 -8.33 -2.49 12.23
CA ALA A 114 -7.96 -2.08 13.57
C ALA A 114 -7.00 -3.05 14.27
N ASP A 115 -6.93 -4.32 13.85
CA ASP A 115 -6.21 -5.38 14.55
C ASP A 115 -4.90 -5.77 13.84
N VAL A 116 -4.94 -5.98 12.52
CA VAL A 116 -3.82 -6.54 11.74
C VAL A 116 -3.45 -5.67 10.54
N SER A 117 -2.17 -5.74 10.16
CA SER A 117 -1.61 -5.02 9.01
C SER A 117 -0.88 -5.98 8.08
N LEU A 118 -1.39 -6.17 6.86
CA LEU A 118 -0.99 -7.24 5.96
C LEU A 118 -0.44 -6.72 4.62
N VAL A 119 0.59 -7.40 4.12
CA VAL A 119 1.10 -7.25 2.75
C VAL A 119 0.79 -8.50 1.95
N LEU A 120 0.18 -8.31 0.78
CA LEU A 120 -0.13 -9.37 -0.17
C LEU A 120 0.69 -9.21 -1.45
N THR A 121 1.12 -10.33 -2.01
CA THR A 121 1.91 -10.39 -3.24
C THR A 121 1.26 -11.32 -4.27
N GLY A 122 1.59 -11.09 -5.56
CA GLY A 122 1.14 -11.98 -6.65
C GLY A 122 1.72 -13.40 -6.60
N THR A 123 2.73 -13.66 -5.77
CA THR A 123 3.28 -14.98 -5.49
C THR A 123 2.45 -15.78 -4.48
N GLY A 124 1.44 -15.15 -3.86
CA GLY A 124 0.54 -15.75 -2.90
C GLY A 124 1.02 -15.66 -1.45
N ASP A 125 1.93 -14.73 -1.15
CA ASP A 125 2.38 -14.49 0.22
C ASP A 125 1.43 -13.52 0.92
N VAL A 126 1.22 -13.76 2.22
CA VAL A 126 0.50 -12.88 3.15
C VAL A 126 1.41 -12.66 4.34
N LEU A 127 1.86 -11.43 4.56
CA LEU A 127 2.90 -11.11 5.53
C LEU A 127 2.42 -10.01 6.47
N GLU A 128 2.62 -10.21 7.77
CA GLU A 128 2.36 -9.21 8.81
C GLU A 128 3.70 -8.75 9.42
N PRO A 129 4.10 -7.49 9.25
CA PRO A 129 5.33 -6.98 9.86
C PRO A 129 5.21 -6.83 11.37
N GLU A 130 6.24 -7.26 12.11
CA GLU A 130 6.28 -7.19 13.58
C GLU A 130 6.31 -5.75 14.11
N ASP A 131 6.84 -4.80 13.34
CA ASP A 131 6.94 -3.39 13.72
C ASP A 131 5.67 -2.57 13.36
N GLY A 132 4.65 -3.22 12.77
CA GLY A 132 3.40 -2.56 12.39
C GLY A 132 3.55 -1.55 11.25
N LEU A 133 4.68 -1.56 10.52
CA LEU A 133 4.98 -0.66 9.42
C LEU A 133 5.01 -1.43 8.09
N ILE A 134 4.29 -0.92 7.09
CA ILE A 134 4.32 -1.46 5.73
C ILE A 134 4.66 -0.33 4.78
N ALA A 135 5.60 -0.55 3.86
CA ALA A 135 5.76 0.34 2.72
C ALA A 135 5.91 -0.44 1.42
N ILE A 136 5.24 0.04 0.38
CA ILE A 136 5.25 -0.55 -0.96
C ILE A 136 5.38 0.55 -2.02
N GLY A 137 5.80 0.18 -3.23
CA GLY A 137 5.93 1.10 -4.36
C GLY A 137 7.29 1.76 -4.47
N SER A 138 7.40 2.73 -5.39
CA SER A 138 8.70 3.23 -5.90
C SER A 138 9.58 3.83 -4.82
N GLY A 139 9.00 4.58 -3.89
CA GLY A 139 9.68 5.21 -2.76
C GLY A 139 9.49 4.46 -1.43
N GLY A 140 8.96 3.22 -1.47
CA GLY A 140 8.56 2.47 -0.27
C GLY A 140 9.70 2.34 0.74
N ASN A 141 10.91 2.00 0.30
CA ASN A 141 12.05 1.82 1.21
C ASN A 141 12.46 3.12 1.93
N TYR A 142 12.35 4.28 1.27
CA TYR A 142 12.64 5.58 1.89
C TYR A 142 11.58 5.92 2.93
N ALA A 143 10.30 5.72 2.58
CA ALA A 143 9.18 5.92 3.49
C ALA A 143 9.28 5.00 4.71
N LEU A 144 9.61 3.71 4.51
CA LEU A 144 9.77 2.73 5.59
C LEU A 144 10.90 3.11 6.54
N ALA A 145 12.08 3.45 6.00
CA ALA A 145 13.22 3.84 6.81
C ALA A 145 12.91 5.08 7.65
N ALA A 146 12.27 6.09 7.05
CA ALA A 146 11.83 7.29 7.75
C ALA A 146 10.78 6.99 8.82
N ALA A 147 9.75 6.20 8.48
CA ALA A 147 8.70 5.82 9.42
C ALA A 147 9.27 5.05 10.63
N ARG A 148 10.17 4.09 10.39
CA ARG A 148 10.81 3.30 11.44
C ARG A 148 11.67 4.15 12.39
N ALA A 149 12.31 5.22 11.89
CA ALA A 149 13.03 6.17 12.74
C ALA A 149 12.09 7.08 13.54
N LEU A 150 10.92 7.42 12.99
CA LEU A 150 9.96 8.36 13.59
C LEU A 150 8.96 7.69 14.53
N VAL A 151 8.65 6.41 14.34
CA VAL A 151 7.57 5.70 15.07
C VAL A 151 7.88 5.60 16.57
N GLU A 152 9.15 5.49 16.94
CA GLU A 152 9.60 5.43 18.34
C GLU A 152 9.74 6.81 18.99
N MET A 153 9.58 7.90 18.25
CA MET A 153 9.69 9.25 18.81
C MET A 153 8.44 9.63 19.60
N ASP A 154 8.66 10.15 20.81
CA ASP A 154 7.61 10.75 21.63
C ASP A 154 6.99 11.98 20.95
N GLY A 155 5.69 12.18 21.20
CA GLY A 155 4.95 13.35 20.69
C GLY A 155 4.55 13.29 19.21
N LEU A 156 4.81 12.17 18.51
CA LEU A 156 4.31 11.93 17.16
C LEU A 156 3.20 10.87 17.16
N ASP A 157 2.01 11.21 16.67
CA ASP A 157 0.95 10.23 16.40
C ASP A 157 1.17 9.49 15.07
N ALA A 158 0.36 8.45 14.80
CA ALA A 158 0.46 7.64 13.57
C ALA A 158 0.36 8.47 12.28
N GLU A 159 -0.51 9.50 12.27
CA GLU A 159 -0.72 10.35 11.11
C GLU A 159 0.48 11.27 10.87
N GLN A 160 1.01 11.86 11.94
CA GLN A 160 2.21 12.70 11.91
C GLN A 160 3.43 11.91 11.43
N VAL A 161 3.60 10.66 11.91
CA VAL A 161 4.64 9.76 11.41
C VAL A 161 4.46 9.50 9.92
N ALA A 162 3.28 9.10 9.48
CA ALA A 162 3.00 8.80 8.08
C ALA A 162 3.25 10.01 7.16
N ARG A 163 2.78 11.21 7.54
CA ARG A 163 2.98 12.44 6.78
C ARG A 163 4.45 12.83 6.67
N LYS A 164 5.21 12.79 7.77
CA LYS A 164 6.64 13.12 7.79
C LYS A 164 7.46 12.12 6.98
N ALA A 165 7.18 10.82 7.13
CA ALA A 165 7.88 9.77 6.40
C ALA A 165 7.64 9.86 4.89
N MET A 166 6.39 10.10 4.47
CA MET A 166 6.04 10.30 3.06
C MET A 166 6.65 11.57 2.48
N ALA A 167 6.74 12.66 3.26
CA ALA A 167 7.44 13.87 2.84
C ALA A 167 8.93 13.61 2.57
N ILE A 168 9.62 12.90 3.48
CA ILE A 168 11.01 12.50 3.28
C ILE A 168 11.17 11.62 2.03
N ALA A 169 10.24 10.69 1.80
CA ALA A 169 10.26 9.87 0.59
C ALA A 169 10.09 10.71 -0.69
N ALA A 170 9.23 11.72 -0.67
CA ALA A 170 9.03 12.64 -1.81
C ALA A 170 10.24 13.54 -2.08
N ASP A 171 11.00 13.91 -1.05
CA ASP A 171 12.22 14.72 -1.21
C ASP A 171 13.40 13.91 -1.79
N ILE A 172 13.36 12.57 -1.69
CA ILE A 172 14.46 11.68 -2.11
C ILE A 172 14.12 10.93 -3.41
N CYS A 173 12.92 10.38 -3.51
CA CYS A 173 12.53 9.50 -4.62
C CYS A 173 11.91 10.31 -5.76
N VAL A 174 12.58 10.33 -6.91
CA VAL A 174 12.09 11.00 -8.14
C VAL A 174 10.72 10.47 -8.64
N TYR A 175 10.27 9.33 -8.14
CA TYR A 175 9.00 8.69 -8.48
C TYR A 175 7.90 8.86 -7.41
N THR A 176 8.14 9.68 -6.39
CA THR A 176 7.20 9.98 -5.29
C THR A 176 7.03 11.48 -5.19
N ASN A 177 5.79 11.97 -5.07
CA ASN A 177 5.54 13.40 -4.89
C ASN A 177 4.88 13.75 -3.55
N SER A 178 4.65 15.05 -3.34
CA SER A 178 4.00 15.59 -2.15
C SER A 178 2.45 15.57 -2.20
N SER A 179 1.84 15.05 -3.27
CA SER A 179 0.38 14.93 -3.37
C SER A 179 -0.10 13.74 -2.56
N LEU A 180 -0.35 13.97 -1.28
CA LEU A 180 -0.64 12.91 -0.31
C LEU A 180 -2.15 12.69 -0.14
N VAL A 181 -2.58 11.43 -0.22
CA VAL A 181 -3.87 10.95 0.28
C VAL A 181 -3.62 10.11 1.52
N LEU A 182 -4.50 10.24 2.52
CA LEU A 182 -4.36 9.54 3.78
C LEU A 182 -5.74 9.08 4.26
N GLU A 183 -5.82 7.81 4.66
CA GLU A 183 -6.97 7.22 5.32
C GLU A 183 -6.55 6.74 6.72
N LYS A 184 -7.48 6.81 7.66
CA LYS A 184 -7.24 6.53 9.08
C LYS A 184 -8.35 5.65 9.66
N ILE A 185 -7.99 4.58 10.33
CA ILE A 185 -8.88 3.84 11.24
C ILE A 185 -8.59 4.40 12.64
N PRO A 186 -9.52 5.18 13.22
CA PRO A 186 -9.41 5.60 14.61
C PRO A 186 -9.60 4.42 15.56
N GLU A 187 -9.17 4.60 16.80
CA GLU A 187 -9.47 3.72 17.94
C GLU A 187 -10.99 3.56 18.16
#